data_AF-A0A2V8WQ39-F1
#
_entry.id   AF-A0A2V8WQ39-F1
#
_cell.length_a   1.000
_cell.length_b   1.000
_cell.length_c   1.000
_cell.angle_alpha   90.00
_cell.angle_beta   90.00
_cell.angle_gamma   90.00
#
_symmetry.space_group_name_H-M   'P 1'
#
loop_
_entity.id
_entity.type
_entity.pdbx_description
1 polymer ?
#
loop_
_entity_poly.entity_id
_entity_poly.type
_entity_poly.pdbx_seq_one_letter_code
_entity_poly.pdbx_strand_id
1 'polypeptide(L)' 'MTFTENVSIRGARLTTVRRWQPGTRVRVTFLRNGVRSEGKVAYCQRHETGDFAIGVELFAQV' A
#
# COMPACT_ATOMS: atom_id res chain seq x y z
N MET A 1 -9.36 -2.31 9.14
CA MET A 1 -8.02 -2.08 9.73
C MET A 1 -6.99 -2.22 8.61
N THR A 2 -5.93 -1.43 8.61
CA THR A 2 -4.88 -1.48 7.57
C THR A 2 -3.55 -1.83 8.23
N PHE A 3 -2.88 -2.88 7.74
CA PHE A 3 -1.58 -3.31 8.27
C PHE A 3 -0.58 -3.44 7.14
N THR A 4 0.69 -3.26 7.46
CA THR A 4 1.77 -3.34 6.49
C THR A 4 2.42 -4.70 6.60
N GLU A 5 2.37 -5.48 5.52
CA GLU A 5 2.95 -6.82 5.47
C GLU A 5 4.46 -6.75 5.18
N ASN A 6 4.86 -5.90 4.23
CA ASN A 6 6.26 -5.72 3.81
C ASN A 6 6.54 -4.27 3.37
N VAL A 7 7.72 -3.74 3.72
CA VAL A 7 8.17 -2.39 3.32
C VAL A 7 9.56 -2.44 2.72
N SER A 8 9.75 -1.74 1.61
CA SER A 8 11.04 -1.51 0.97
C SER A 8 11.15 -0.06 0.52
N ILE A 9 12.34 0.35 0.06
CA ILE A 9 12.55 1.69 -0.51
C ILE A 9 11.71 1.94 -1.77
N ARG A 10 11.33 0.86 -2.49
CA ARG A 10 10.66 0.94 -3.81
C ARG A 10 9.14 0.77 -3.69
N GLY A 11 8.65 0.27 -2.56
CA GLY A 11 7.27 -0.18 -2.46
C GLY A 11 6.90 -0.74 -1.10
N ALA A 12 5.59 -0.86 -0.88
CA ALA A 12 5.02 -1.47 0.31
C ALA A 12 3.85 -2.40 -0.06
N ARG A 13 3.68 -3.48 0.69
CA ARG A 13 2.50 -4.34 0.62
C ARG A 13 1.63 -4.07 1.84
N LEU A 14 0.36 -3.75 1.59
CA LEU A 14 -0.60 -3.34 2.61
C LEU A 14 -1.85 -4.21 2.53
N THR A 15 -2.41 -4.56 3.68
CA THR A 15 -3.75 -5.15 3.76
C THR A 15 -4.76 -4.04 3.98
N THR A 16 -5.84 -4.01 3.21
CA THR A 16 -6.89 -2.99 3.28
C THR A 16 -8.28 -3.61 3.23
N VAL A 17 -9.28 -2.94 3.81
CA VAL A 17 -10.67 -3.42 3.83
C VAL A 17 -11.44 -3.14 2.53
N ARG A 18 -10.87 -2.34 1.62
CA ARG A 18 -11.53 -1.93 0.38
C ARG A 18 -10.71 -2.34 -0.83
N ARG A 19 -11.39 -2.62 -1.93
CA ARG A 19 -10.72 -2.89 -3.21
C ARG A 19 -10.11 -1.60 -3.75
N TRP A 20 -8.92 -1.70 -4.32
CA TRP A 20 -8.24 -0.62 -5.02
C TRP A 20 -8.01 -0.96 -6.49
N GLN A 21 -8.04 0.05 -7.34
CA GLN A 21 -7.73 -0.12 -8.76
C GLN A 21 -6.22 0.04 -8.98
N PRO A 22 -5.55 -0.87 -9.71
CA PRO A 22 -4.18 -0.65 -10.17
C PRO A 22 -4.04 0.71 -10.90
N GLY A 23 -2.91 1.38 -10.71
CA GLY A 23 -2.65 2.74 -11.20
C GLY A 23 -3.21 3.86 -10.31
N THR A 24 -4.08 3.55 -9.34
CA THR A 24 -4.60 4.56 -8.40
C THR A 24 -3.46 5.18 -7.60
N ARG A 25 -3.37 6.51 -7.60
CA ARG A 25 -2.43 7.25 -6.75
C ARG A 25 -2.87 7.18 -5.29
N VAL A 26 -1.92 6.89 -4.41
CA VAL A 26 -2.17 6.72 -2.98
C VAL A 26 -1.09 7.43 -2.17
N ARG A 27 -1.50 7.91 -1.00
CA ARG A 27 -0.58 8.38 0.04
C ARG A 27 -0.49 7.31 1.11
N VAL A 28 0.70 6.80 1.34
CA VAL A 28 1.00 5.81 2.37
C VAL A 28 1.60 6.54 3.56
N THR A 29 0.99 6.38 4.73
CA THR A 29 1.51 6.91 6.00
C THR A 29 2.02 5.74 6.84
N PHE A 30 3.32 5.68 7.04
CA PHE A 30 3.96 4.68 7.90
C PHE A 30 3.80 5.10 9.36
N LEU A 31 2.93 4.41 10.09
CA LEU A 31 2.57 4.78 11.47
C LEU A 31 3.76 4.74 12.45
N ARG A 32 4.77 3.90 12.18
CA ARG A 32 5.93 3.72 13.07
C ARG A 32 6.81 4.97 13.17
N ASN A 33 6.95 5.72 12.09
CA ASN A 33 7.86 6.88 12.00
C ASN A 33 7.17 8.15 11.51
N GLY A 34 5.87 8.10 11.24
CA GLY A 34 5.09 9.22 10.70
C GLY A 34 5.47 9.59 9.26
N VAL A 35 6.36 8.83 8.60
CA VAL A 35 6.80 9.12 7.24
C VAL A 35 5.63 8.94 6.29
N ARG A 36 5.45 9.92 5.42
CA ARG A 36 4.43 9.91 4.38
C ARG A 36 5.12 9.80 3.05
N SER A 37 4.70 8.83 2.25
CA SER A 37 5.20 8.62 0.90
C SER A 37 4.03 8.57 -0.08
N GLU A 38 4.24 9.07 -1.28
CA GLU A 38 3.28 8.94 -2.37
C GLU A 38 3.63 7.73 -3.22
N GLY A 39 2.64 7.18 -3.90
CA GLY A 39 2.84 6.03 -4.77
C GLY A 39 1.63 5.72 -5.62
N LYS A 40 1.69 4.59 -6.33
CA LYS A 40 0.58 4.04 -7.10
C LYS A 40 0.34 2.58 -6.72
N VAL A 41 -0.92 2.16 -6.78
CA VAL A 41 -1.27 0.76 -6.60
C VAL A 41 -0.74 -0.05 -7.78
N ALA A 42 0.15 -0.99 -7.54
CA ALA A 42 0.67 -1.92 -8.55
C ALA A 42 -0.30 -3.09 -8.78
N TYR A 43 -0.87 -3.63 -7.71
CA TYR A 43 -1.85 -4.72 -7.77
C TYR A 43 -2.82 -4.67 -6.59
N CYS A 44 -3.97 -5.32 -6.75
CA CYS A 44 -4.95 -5.53 -5.69
C CYS A 44 -5.49 -6.96 -5.74
N GLN A 45 -5.22 -7.74 -4.70
CA GLN A 45 -5.62 -9.13 -4.56
C GLN A 45 -6.58 -9.28 -3.38
N ARG A 46 -7.68 -10.01 -3.57
CA ARG A 46 -8.61 -10.35 -2.49
C ARG A 46 -8.05 -11.53 -1.69
N HIS A 47 -8.06 -11.43 -0.37
CA HIS A 47 -7.77 -12.52 0.55
C HIS A 47 -9.06 -13.30 0.87
N GLU A 48 -8.90 -14.56 1.30
CA GLU A 48 -10.02 -15.46 1.65
C GLU A 48 -10.90 -14.87 2.77
N THR A 49 -10.29 -14.13 3.69
CA THR A 49 -10.92 -13.41 4.79
C THR A 49 -11.73 -12.17 4.36
N GLY A 50 -11.74 -11.83 3.06
CA GLY A 50 -12.57 -10.78 2.48
C GLY A 50 -11.91 -9.40 2.38
N ASP A 51 -10.74 -9.23 3.01
CA ASP A 51 -9.83 -8.10 2.87
C ASP A 51 -9.01 -8.17 1.58
N PHE A 52 -8.23 -7.12 1.32
CA PHE A 52 -7.45 -6.95 0.09
C PHE A 52 -6.00 -6.67 0.41
N ALA A 53 -5.09 -7.52 -0.08
CA ALA A 53 -3.67 -7.19 -0.16
C ALA A 53 -3.42 -6.33 -1.40
N ILE A 54 -2.82 -5.16 -1.19
CA ILE A 54 -2.42 -4.25 -2.25
C ILE A 54 -0.91 -4.09 -2.23
N GLY A 55 -0.30 -4.15 -3.42
CA GLY A 55 1.06 -3.68 -3.63
C GLY A 55 1.04 -2.22 -4.02
N VAL A 56 1.88 -1.40 -3.39
CA VAL A 56 2.07 0.01 -3.72
C VAL A 56 3.51 0.20 -4.14
N GLU A 57 3.71 0.75 -5.33
CA GLU A 57 5.01 1.28 -5.76
C GLU A 57 5.13 2.71 -5.24
N LEU A 58 6.15 2.96 -4.41
CA LEU A 58 6.40 4.28 -3.85
C LEU A 58 7.17 5.12 -4.85
N PHE A 59 6.79 6.40 -4.96
CA PHE A 59 7.60 7.38 -5.65
C PHE A 59 8.78 7.76 -4.76
N ALA A 60 9.97 7.85 -5.36
CA ALA A 60 11.15 8.31 -4.64
C ALA A 60 10.87 9.72 -4.08
N GLN A 61 11.09 9.90 -2.79
CA GLN A 61 11.22 11.24 -2.22
C GLN A 61 12.61 11.74 -2.63
N VAL A 62 12.62 12.69 -3.57
CA VAL A 62 13.78 13.53 -3.88
C VAL A 62 14.09 14.46 -2.73
#